data_AF-A0A2V8PX00-F1
#
_entry.id   AF-A0A2V8PX00-F1
#
_cell.length_a   1.000
_cell.length_b   1.000
_cell.length_c   1.000
_cell.angle_alpha   90.00
_cell.angle_beta   90.00
_cell.angle_gamma   90.00
#
_symmetry.space_group_name_H-M   'P 1'
#
loop_
_entity.id
_entity.type
_entity.pdbx_description
1 polymer ?
#
loop_
_entity_poly.entity_id
_entity_poly.type
_entity_poly.pdbx_seq_one_letter_code
_entity_poly.pdbx_strand_id
1 'polypeptide(L)'
;MTSPFNFARLLLPLLLLVFVSASVAHAQDEYATVKDWENFNFTRKTIAPADIAALSIDDLKLVRGIVFGKHGRVFKDADIRRYLESRSWYKANANFQNSALNDTERANLDVIRLAEARKHDTVQPGDMRLYQDRALTRKKFGQHTNAEWTVLAAEIQAIHGKRFDGTPWLQQYFDERYWYRPADRY
;
A
#
# COMPACT_ATOMS: atom_id res chain seq x y z
N MET A 1 23.33 50.40 74.33
CA MET A 1 24.24 50.51 73.17
C MET A 1 23.38 50.42 71.90
N THR A 2 22.69 51.50 71.49
CA THR A 2 23.11 52.50 70.48
C THR A 2 23.63 51.92 69.15
N SER A 3 22.73 51.91 68.13
CA SER A 3 22.88 52.27 66.68
C SER A 3 24.06 51.71 65.84
N PRO A 4 24.07 51.69 64.46
CA PRO A 4 23.17 52.38 63.53
C PRO A 4 22.76 51.69 62.20
N PHE A 5 21.74 52.29 61.57
CA PHE A 5 21.50 52.53 60.14
C PHE A 5 22.46 51.92 59.07
N ASN A 6 21.91 51.36 57.98
CA ASN A 6 21.66 52.14 56.75
C ASN A 6 20.91 51.40 55.63
N PHE A 7 20.11 52.17 54.91
CA PHE A 7 19.40 51.83 53.68
C PHE A 7 20.36 51.55 52.52
N ALA A 8 20.06 50.53 51.70
CA ALA A 8 20.33 50.57 50.27
C ALA A 8 19.24 49.77 49.53
N ARG A 9 18.33 50.48 48.89
CA ARG A 9 17.48 49.96 47.81
C ARG A 9 18.39 49.61 46.64
N LEU A 10 18.30 48.39 46.14
CA LEU A 10 18.71 48.09 44.77
C LEU A 10 17.62 47.24 44.11
N LEU A 11 16.99 47.88 43.12
CA LEU A 11 16.08 47.32 42.14
C LEU A 11 16.85 46.45 41.14
N LEU A 12 16.09 45.50 40.55
CA LEU A 12 16.31 44.72 39.31
C LEU A 12 17.19 43.45 39.37
N PRO A 13 16.96 42.44 38.50
CA PRO A 13 15.74 42.10 37.74
C PRO A 13 15.27 40.65 37.93
N LEU A 14 13.98 40.45 37.65
CA LEU A 14 13.33 39.16 37.42
C LEU A 14 14.00 38.47 36.21
N LEU A 15 14.93 37.55 36.44
CA LEU A 15 15.51 36.73 35.37
C LEU A 15 14.53 35.58 35.08
N LEU A 16 13.54 35.88 34.24
CA LEU A 16 12.64 34.90 33.64
C LEU A 16 13.49 34.03 32.70
N LEU A 17 13.97 32.91 33.22
CA LEU A 17 14.70 31.92 32.45
C LEU A 17 13.69 31.21 31.54
N VAL A 18 13.49 31.78 30.34
CA VAL A 18 12.73 31.14 29.27
C VAL A 18 13.52 29.90 28.86
N PHE A 19 13.14 28.75 29.40
CA PHE A 19 13.47 27.47 28.81
C PHE A 19 12.79 27.42 27.45
N VAL A 20 13.52 27.80 26.40
CA VAL A 20 13.17 27.41 25.04
C VAL A 20 13.43 25.91 24.98
N SER A 21 12.43 25.12 25.36
CA SER A 21 12.38 23.71 24.99
C SER A 21 12.28 23.67 23.46
N ALA A 22 13.41 23.55 22.80
CA ALA A 22 13.46 23.13 21.41
C ALA A 22 12.93 21.70 21.39
N SER A 23 11.62 21.55 21.20
CA SER A 23 11.02 20.28 20.80
C SER A 23 11.62 19.94 19.44
N VAL A 24 12.72 19.20 19.43
CA VAL A 24 13.14 18.47 18.24
C VAL A 24 12.04 17.44 18.03
N ALA A 25 11.03 17.80 17.25
CA ALA A 25 10.13 16.83 16.67
C ALA A 25 11.01 15.92 15.84
N HIS A 26 11.39 14.76 16.38
CA HIS A 26 11.86 13.67 15.55
C HIS A 26 10.76 13.44 14.51
N ALA A 27 11.00 13.85 13.28
CA ALA A 27 10.15 13.47 12.17
C ALA A 27 10.24 11.95 12.08
N GLN A 28 9.32 11.26 12.75
CA GLN A 28 9.13 9.83 12.59
C GLN A 28 8.90 9.61 11.09
N ASP A 29 9.68 8.74 10.45
CA ASP A 29 9.40 8.36 9.07
C ASP A 29 7.98 7.76 9.05
N GLU A 30 7.05 8.45 8.40
CA GLU A 30 5.63 8.08 8.29
C GLU A 30 5.47 6.63 7.79
N TYR A 31 6.47 6.10 7.09
CA TYR A 31 6.42 4.80 6.43
C TYR A 31 7.55 3.85 6.87
N ALA A 32 8.00 3.99 8.12
CA ALA A 32 9.10 3.17 8.67
C ALA A 32 8.88 1.64 8.50
N THR A 33 7.64 1.18 8.61
CA THR A 33 7.23 -0.24 8.49
C THR A 33 7.47 -0.84 7.12
N VAL A 34 7.48 -0.03 6.06
CA VAL A 34 7.68 -0.48 4.68
C VAL A 34 9.06 -0.12 4.12
N LYS A 35 9.91 0.52 4.92
CA LYS A 35 11.19 1.07 4.46
C LYS A 35 12.12 0.00 3.91
N ASP A 36 12.22 -1.14 4.57
CA ASP A 36 13.08 -2.24 4.16
C ASP A 36 12.68 -2.84 2.81
N TRP A 37 11.38 -2.79 2.49
CA TRP A 37 10.85 -3.26 1.22
C TRP A 37 11.28 -2.39 0.02
N GLU A 38 11.68 -1.13 0.24
CA GLU A 38 12.22 -0.28 -0.83
C GLU A 38 13.53 -0.83 -1.41
N ASN A 39 14.29 -1.56 -0.60
CA ASN A 39 15.59 -2.16 -0.95
C ASN A 39 15.49 -3.66 -1.26
N PHE A 40 14.31 -4.26 -1.08
CA PHE A 40 14.09 -5.67 -1.39
C PHE A 40 14.21 -5.91 -2.91
N ASN A 41 14.97 -6.94 -3.28
CA ASN A 41 15.16 -7.29 -4.69
C ASN A 41 14.03 -8.20 -5.20
N PHE A 42 12.87 -7.59 -5.51
CA PHE A 42 11.69 -8.32 -6.01
C PHE A 42 11.92 -9.09 -7.32
N THR A 43 12.92 -8.70 -8.11
CA THR A 43 13.22 -9.36 -9.39
C THR A 43 13.95 -10.69 -9.24
N ARG A 44 14.56 -10.96 -8.08
CA ARG A 44 15.40 -12.14 -7.83
C ARG A 44 15.07 -12.90 -6.55
N LYS A 45 14.41 -12.26 -5.59
CA LYS A 45 14.04 -12.86 -4.30
C LYS A 45 12.54 -13.03 -4.21
N THR A 46 12.13 -14.18 -3.68
CA THR A 46 10.73 -14.49 -3.37
C THR A 46 10.39 -14.06 -1.96
N ILE A 47 9.16 -13.57 -1.76
CA ILE A 47 8.57 -13.27 -0.45
C ILE A 47 7.95 -14.56 0.08
N ALA A 48 8.32 -14.97 1.29
CA ALA A 48 7.60 -16.03 2.00
C ALA A 48 6.38 -15.43 2.70
N PRO A 49 5.27 -16.18 2.86
CA PRO A 49 4.10 -15.71 3.60
C PRO A 49 4.42 -15.23 5.03
N ALA A 50 5.44 -15.79 5.67
CA ALA A 50 5.90 -15.40 7.00
C ALA A 50 6.50 -13.99 7.04
N ASP A 51 7.17 -13.56 5.97
CA ASP A 51 7.87 -12.27 5.90
C ASP A 51 6.92 -11.08 5.99
N ILE A 52 5.67 -11.27 5.54
CA ILE A 52 4.64 -10.21 5.48
C ILE A 52 3.45 -10.46 6.41
N ALA A 53 3.46 -11.53 7.20
CA ALA A 53 2.32 -11.92 8.03
C ALA A 53 1.94 -10.85 9.07
N ALA A 54 2.95 -10.19 9.64
CA ALA A 54 2.80 -9.16 10.66
C ALA A 54 2.41 -7.77 10.09
N LEU A 55 2.52 -7.57 8.77
CA LEU A 55 2.19 -6.29 8.15
C LEU A 55 0.70 -5.97 8.27
N SER A 56 0.38 -4.69 8.43
CA SER A 56 -1.00 -4.21 8.36
C SER A 56 -1.54 -4.30 6.92
N ILE A 57 -2.85 -4.16 6.75
CA ILE A 57 -3.44 -4.11 5.40
C ILE A 57 -2.89 -2.93 4.60
N ASP A 58 -2.66 -1.78 5.24
CA ASP A 58 -2.13 -0.59 4.58
C ASP A 58 -0.65 -0.76 4.20
N ASP A 59 0.15 -1.37 5.07
CA ASP A 59 1.54 -1.70 4.73
C ASP A 59 1.62 -2.67 3.54
N LEU A 60 0.75 -3.69 3.49
CA LEU A 60 0.69 -4.62 2.35
C LEU A 60 0.33 -3.89 1.05
N LYS A 61 -0.62 -2.93 1.10
CA LYS A 61 -0.97 -2.07 -0.05
C LYS A 61 0.24 -1.29 -0.54
N LEU A 62 1.04 -0.74 0.39
CA LEU A 62 2.25 0.00 0.07
C LEU A 62 3.35 -0.91 -0.50
N VAL A 63 3.59 -2.10 0.07
CA VAL A 63 4.55 -3.08 -0.48
C VAL A 63 4.17 -3.48 -1.91
N ARG A 64 2.88 -3.75 -2.17
CA ARG A 64 2.39 -3.94 -3.54
C ARG A 64 2.67 -2.72 -4.42
N GLY A 65 2.42 -1.52 -3.89
CA GLY A 65 2.75 -0.24 -4.53
C GLY A 65 4.23 -0.13 -4.91
N ILE A 66 5.15 -0.56 -4.04
CA ILE A 66 6.60 -0.55 -4.28
C ILE A 66 6.94 -1.42 -5.49
N VAL A 67 6.43 -2.67 -5.54
CA VAL A 67 6.72 -3.60 -6.67
C VAL A 67 6.37 -2.95 -8.01
N PHE A 68 5.17 -2.41 -8.14
CA PHE A 68 4.75 -1.73 -9.37
C PHE A 68 5.45 -0.37 -9.58
N GLY A 69 5.74 0.36 -8.50
CA GLY A 69 6.38 1.66 -8.52
C GLY A 69 7.82 1.60 -9.02
N LYS A 70 8.55 0.50 -8.78
CA LYS A 70 9.88 0.27 -9.37
C LYS A 70 9.87 0.24 -10.90
N HIS A 71 8.70 -0.03 -11.50
CA HIS A 71 8.45 0.03 -12.95
C HIS A 71 7.72 1.29 -13.41
N GLY A 72 7.46 2.23 -12.48
CA GLY A 72 6.84 3.53 -12.77
C GLY A 72 5.32 3.52 -12.89
N ARG A 73 4.61 2.49 -12.40
CA ARG A 73 3.14 2.49 -12.42
C ARG A 73 2.58 3.67 -11.64
N VAL A 74 1.70 4.44 -12.27
CA VAL A 74 0.92 5.50 -11.64
C VAL A 74 -0.32 4.91 -10.95
N PHE A 75 -0.55 5.28 -9.69
CA PHE A 75 -1.68 4.78 -8.90
C PHE A 75 -2.79 5.82 -8.73
N LYS A 76 -4.05 5.36 -8.82
CA LYS A 76 -5.24 6.16 -8.51
C LYS A 76 -5.46 6.27 -6.99
N ASP A 77 -5.15 5.20 -6.25
CA ASP A 77 -5.18 5.16 -4.78
C ASP A 77 -4.26 6.26 -4.21
N ALA A 78 -4.82 7.12 -3.38
CA ALA A 78 -4.16 8.33 -2.91
C ALA A 78 -3.00 8.05 -1.95
N ASP A 79 -3.08 6.98 -1.15
CA ASP A 79 -2.05 6.63 -0.19
C ASP A 79 -0.82 6.03 -0.88
N ILE A 80 -1.04 5.12 -1.83
CA ILE A 80 0.04 4.57 -2.64
C ILE A 80 0.70 5.69 -3.46
N ARG A 81 -0.09 6.57 -4.07
CA ARG A 81 0.43 7.70 -4.84
C ARG A 81 1.28 8.64 -3.99
N ARG A 82 0.75 9.08 -2.83
CA ARG A 82 1.47 9.96 -1.89
C ARG A 82 2.78 9.34 -1.44
N TYR A 83 2.76 8.06 -1.08
CA TYR A 83 3.96 7.33 -0.70
C TYR A 83 4.99 7.34 -1.84
N LEU A 84 4.61 6.88 -3.04
CA LEU A 84 5.53 6.75 -4.17
C LEU A 84 6.12 8.10 -4.61
N GLU A 85 5.30 9.15 -4.69
CA GLU A 85 5.73 10.50 -5.09
C GLU A 85 6.71 11.13 -4.09
N SER A 86 6.69 10.68 -2.82
CA SER A 86 7.67 11.11 -1.81
C SER A 86 9.04 10.42 -1.92
N ARG A 87 9.19 9.42 -2.81
CA ARG A 87 10.42 8.61 -2.91
C ARG A 87 11.29 9.05 -4.08
N SER A 88 12.56 9.33 -3.80
CA SER A 88 13.55 9.74 -4.80
C SER A 88 13.82 8.68 -5.89
N TRP A 89 13.59 7.41 -5.59
CA TRP A 89 13.77 6.31 -6.56
C TRP A 89 12.57 6.13 -7.51
N TYR A 90 11.39 6.69 -7.19
CA TYR A 90 10.19 6.51 -7.99
C TYR A 90 10.21 7.47 -9.19
N LYS A 91 9.89 6.94 -10.38
CA LYS A 91 9.75 7.72 -11.61
C LYS A 91 8.50 7.25 -12.33
N ALA A 92 7.47 8.11 -12.37
CA ALA A 92 6.23 7.81 -13.06
C ALA A 92 6.47 7.53 -14.55
N ASN A 93 5.85 6.48 -15.06
CA ASN A 93 5.86 6.08 -16.45
C ASN A 93 4.42 5.88 -16.93
N ALA A 94 3.92 6.85 -17.71
CA ALA A 94 2.56 6.79 -18.27
C ALA A 94 2.35 5.60 -19.21
N ASN A 95 3.43 5.02 -19.75
CA ASN A 95 3.41 3.87 -20.64
C ASN A 95 3.66 2.54 -19.89
N PHE A 96 3.57 2.52 -18.56
CA PHE A 96 3.70 1.28 -17.79
C PHE A 96 2.75 0.21 -18.32
N GLN A 97 3.27 -1.00 -18.51
CA GLN A 97 2.51 -2.18 -18.88
C GLN A 97 2.80 -3.31 -17.90
N ASN A 98 1.77 -4.11 -17.60
CA ASN A 98 1.94 -5.27 -16.72
C ASN A 98 2.96 -6.28 -17.25
N SER A 99 3.31 -6.27 -18.54
CA SER A 99 4.37 -7.08 -19.14
C SER A 99 5.78 -6.74 -18.64
N ALA A 100 5.99 -5.57 -18.00
CA ALA A 100 7.26 -5.21 -17.38
C ALA A 100 7.63 -6.09 -16.17
N LEU A 101 6.63 -6.72 -15.55
CA LEU A 101 6.83 -7.60 -14.39
C LEU A 101 7.34 -8.97 -14.82
N ASN A 102 8.40 -9.44 -14.15
CA ASN A 102 8.91 -10.80 -14.33
C ASN A 102 8.13 -11.83 -13.48
N ASP A 103 8.42 -13.11 -13.67
CA ASP A 103 7.70 -14.19 -12.96
C ASP A 103 7.90 -14.17 -11.45
N THR A 104 9.09 -13.77 -10.96
CA THR A 104 9.37 -13.65 -9.52
C THR A 104 8.53 -12.53 -8.91
N GLU A 105 8.41 -11.40 -9.59
CA GLU A 105 7.60 -10.27 -9.13
C GLU A 105 6.11 -10.61 -9.13
N ARG A 106 5.61 -11.34 -10.13
CA ARG A 106 4.23 -11.84 -10.14
C ARG A 106 3.96 -12.81 -9.00
N ALA A 107 4.90 -13.72 -8.72
CA ALA A 107 4.80 -14.63 -7.58
C ALA A 107 4.80 -13.87 -6.24
N ASN A 108 5.61 -12.82 -6.11
CA ASN A 108 5.61 -11.95 -4.93
C ASN A 108 4.28 -11.20 -4.76
N LEU A 109 3.74 -10.66 -5.86
CA LEU A 109 2.42 -10.02 -5.87
C LEU A 109 1.32 -10.98 -5.44
N ASP A 110 1.41 -12.27 -5.81
CA ASP A 110 0.47 -13.30 -5.36
C ASP A 110 0.50 -13.50 -3.85
N VAL A 111 1.69 -13.55 -3.26
CA VAL A 111 1.87 -13.67 -1.81
C VAL A 111 1.30 -12.44 -1.09
N ILE A 112 1.59 -11.23 -1.59
CA ILE A 112 1.07 -9.97 -1.03
C ILE A 112 -0.46 -9.91 -1.15
N ARG A 113 -1.03 -10.17 -2.32
CA ARG A 113 -2.48 -10.14 -2.55
C ARG A 113 -3.22 -11.18 -1.70
N LEU A 114 -2.62 -12.36 -1.51
CA LEU A 114 -3.18 -13.38 -0.64
C LEU A 114 -3.18 -12.92 0.84
N ALA A 115 -2.13 -12.24 1.29
CA ALA A 115 -2.09 -11.67 2.63
C ALA A 115 -3.12 -10.54 2.81
N GLU A 116 -3.30 -9.67 1.81
CA GLU A 116 -4.34 -8.62 1.81
C GLU A 116 -5.74 -9.26 1.95
N ALA A 117 -6.09 -10.21 1.07
CA ALA A 117 -7.41 -10.83 1.06
C ALA A 117 -7.74 -11.62 2.34
N ARG A 118 -6.74 -12.20 3.01
CA ARG A 118 -6.92 -12.86 4.30
C ARG A 118 -7.35 -11.89 5.41
N LYS A 119 -6.98 -10.61 5.30
CA LYS A 119 -7.34 -9.55 6.25
C LYS A 119 -8.66 -8.86 5.91
N HIS A 120 -9.23 -9.09 4.72
CA HIS A 120 -10.55 -8.55 4.37
C HIS A 120 -11.67 -9.29 5.10
N ASP A 121 -12.64 -8.55 5.64
CA ASP A 121 -13.83 -9.13 6.27
C ASP A 121 -14.70 -9.89 5.27
N THR A 122 -14.87 -9.32 4.07
CA THR A 122 -15.63 -9.86 2.94
C THR A 122 -14.72 -9.96 1.71
N VAL A 123 -15.12 -10.76 0.72
CA VAL A 123 -14.44 -10.79 -0.58
C VAL A 123 -14.48 -9.39 -1.20
N GLN A 124 -13.42 -8.99 -1.89
CA GLN A 124 -13.38 -7.73 -2.63
C GLN A 124 -13.01 -7.99 -4.09
N PRO A 125 -13.33 -7.06 -5.01
CA PRO A 125 -12.80 -7.10 -6.36
C PRO A 125 -11.27 -7.26 -6.38
N GLY A 126 -10.81 -8.35 -6.98
CA GLY A 126 -9.42 -8.75 -7.10
C GLY A 126 -9.08 -9.98 -6.26
N ASP A 127 -9.99 -10.44 -5.40
CA ASP A 127 -9.76 -11.56 -4.48
C ASP A 127 -10.23 -12.90 -5.05
N MET A 128 -11.09 -12.92 -6.08
CA MET A 128 -11.73 -14.17 -6.54
C MET A 128 -10.73 -15.25 -6.96
N ARG A 129 -9.58 -14.86 -7.51
CA ARG A 129 -8.48 -15.79 -7.88
C ARG A 129 -7.98 -16.59 -6.68
N LEU A 130 -8.14 -16.07 -5.48
CA LEU A 130 -7.69 -16.70 -4.24
C LEU A 130 -8.70 -17.73 -3.73
N TYR A 131 -9.89 -17.82 -4.31
CA TYR A 131 -10.95 -18.75 -3.93
C TYR A 131 -11.20 -19.85 -5.00
N GLN A 132 -10.21 -20.13 -5.86
CA GLN A 132 -10.32 -21.18 -6.88
C GLN A 132 -10.40 -22.60 -6.28
N ASP A 133 -9.71 -22.82 -5.17
CA ASP A 133 -9.53 -24.12 -4.51
C ASP A 133 -10.27 -24.23 -3.17
N ARG A 134 -11.11 -23.23 -2.84
CA ARG A 134 -11.82 -23.18 -1.55
C ARG A 134 -13.19 -22.52 -1.67
N ALA A 135 -14.12 -22.98 -0.84
CA ALA A 135 -15.47 -22.45 -0.80
C ALA A 135 -15.52 -21.02 -0.24
N LEU A 136 -16.25 -20.14 -0.93
CA LEU A 136 -16.60 -18.82 -0.43
C LEU A 136 -17.88 -18.93 0.43
N THR A 137 -17.78 -18.60 1.71
CA THR A 137 -18.93 -18.72 2.64
C THR A 137 -19.90 -17.55 2.48
N ARG A 138 -21.17 -17.75 2.85
CA ARG A 138 -22.18 -16.67 2.86
C ARG A 138 -21.71 -15.42 3.61
N LYS A 139 -21.04 -15.60 4.75
CA LYS A 139 -20.47 -14.49 5.54
C LYS A 139 -19.45 -13.69 4.73
N LYS A 140 -18.61 -14.38 3.95
CA LYS A 140 -17.57 -13.73 3.13
C LYS A 140 -18.11 -12.96 1.94
N PHE A 141 -19.32 -13.23 1.47
CA PHE A 141 -19.91 -12.46 0.36
C PHE A 141 -20.28 -11.03 0.72
N GLY A 142 -20.54 -10.69 1.99
CA GLY A 142 -20.79 -9.30 2.37
C GLY A 142 -21.93 -8.61 1.63
N GLN A 143 -21.82 -7.28 1.56
CA GLN A 143 -22.67 -6.42 0.72
C GLN A 143 -21.79 -5.81 -0.36
N HIS A 144 -22.29 -5.81 -1.59
CA HIS A 144 -21.60 -5.26 -2.75
C HIS A 144 -22.56 -4.47 -3.62
N THR A 145 -22.04 -3.44 -4.26
CA THR A 145 -22.72 -2.73 -5.34
C THR A 145 -22.88 -3.63 -6.56
N ASN A 146 -23.80 -3.28 -7.47
CA ASN A 146 -23.98 -4.03 -8.72
C ASN A 146 -22.70 -4.04 -9.58
N ALA A 147 -21.92 -2.96 -9.55
CA ALA A 147 -20.65 -2.87 -10.24
C ALA A 147 -19.62 -3.86 -9.66
N GLU A 148 -19.51 -3.92 -8.33
CA GLU A 148 -18.62 -4.88 -7.66
C GLU A 148 -19.04 -6.32 -7.92
N TRP A 149 -20.34 -6.63 -7.86
CA TRP A 149 -20.84 -7.96 -8.23
C TRP A 149 -20.51 -8.33 -9.68
N THR A 150 -20.63 -7.38 -10.59
CA THR A 150 -20.28 -7.57 -12.01
C THR A 150 -18.80 -7.93 -12.14
N VAL A 151 -17.93 -7.20 -11.45
CA VAL A 151 -16.49 -7.45 -11.46
C VAL A 151 -16.16 -8.81 -10.83
N LEU A 152 -16.73 -9.15 -9.67
CA LEU A 152 -16.50 -10.43 -9.00
C LEU A 152 -16.91 -11.62 -9.88
N ALA A 153 -18.07 -11.54 -10.53
CA ALA A 153 -18.52 -12.58 -11.46
C ALA A 153 -17.66 -12.66 -12.73
N ALA A 154 -17.18 -11.52 -13.21
CA ALA A 154 -16.29 -11.46 -14.36
C ALA A 154 -14.89 -12.00 -14.03
N GLU A 155 -14.40 -11.83 -12.80
CA GLU A 155 -13.11 -12.35 -12.37
C GLU A 155 -13.02 -13.86 -12.53
N ILE A 156 -14.08 -14.59 -12.20
CA ILE A 156 -14.16 -16.05 -12.39
C ILE A 156 -13.81 -16.41 -13.84
N GLN A 157 -14.37 -15.68 -14.80
CA GLN A 157 -14.16 -15.94 -16.23
C GLN A 157 -12.78 -15.42 -16.69
N ALA A 158 -12.34 -14.27 -16.17
CA ALA A 158 -11.04 -13.67 -16.48
C ALA A 158 -9.86 -14.53 -16.02
N ILE A 159 -10.02 -15.25 -14.89
CA ILE A 159 -9.04 -16.23 -14.40
C ILE A 159 -8.80 -17.35 -15.43
N HIS A 160 -9.82 -17.72 -16.20
CA HIS A 160 -9.74 -18.69 -17.29
C HIS A 160 -9.41 -18.06 -18.65
N GLY A 161 -9.06 -16.78 -18.70
CA GLY A 161 -8.62 -16.08 -19.91
C GLY A 161 -9.74 -15.50 -20.77
N LYS A 162 -10.98 -15.41 -20.27
CA LYS A 162 -12.08 -14.77 -21.02
C LYS A 162 -11.74 -13.32 -21.35
N ARG A 163 -11.93 -12.94 -22.61
CA ARG A 163 -11.92 -11.55 -23.09
C ARG A 163 -13.28 -10.87 -22.90
N PHE A 164 -13.26 -9.57 -22.67
CA PHE A 164 -14.46 -8.74 -22.46
C PHE A 164 -14.60 -7.68 -23.56
N ASP A 165 -14.38 -8.06 -24.81
CA ASP A 165 -14.38 -7.14 -25.97
C ASP A 165 -15.72 -6.40 -26.14
N GLY A 166 -16.83 -7.00 -25.72
CA GLY A 166 -18.17 -6.37 -25.68
C GLY A 166 -18.43 -5.48 -24.46
N THR A 167 -17.47 -5.31 -23.56
CA THR A 167 -17.61 -4.52 -22.32
C THR A 167 -16.31 -3.77 -22.04
N PRO A 168 -16.03 -2.65 -22.74
CA PRO A 168 -14.72 -2.00 -22.73
C PRO A 168 -14.21 -1.60 -21.35
N TRP A 169 -15.08 -1.14 -20.45
CA TRP A 169 -14.69 -0.77 -19.10
C TRP A 169 -14.19 -1.98 -18.28
N LEU A 170 -14.76 -3.16 -18.53
CA LEU A 170 -14.39 -4.40 -17.86
C LEU A 170 -13.11 -4.97 -18.45
N GLN A 171 -12.94 -4.87 -19.77
CA GLN A 171 -11.66 -5.17 -20.42
C GLN A 171 -10.54 -4.29 -19.87
N GLN A 172 -10.75 -2.97 -19.79
CA GLN A 172 -9.78 -2.04 -19.19
C GLN A 172 -9.48 -2.40 -17.73
N TYR A 173 -10.50 -2.75 -16.94
CA TYR A 173 -10.31 -3.19 -15.56
C TYR A 173 -9.36 -4.40 -15.47
N PHE A 174 -9.51 -5.40 -16.35
CA PHE A 174 -8.68 -6.60 -16.34
C PHE A 174 -7.30 -6.40 -16.96
N ASP A 175 -7.16 -5.55 -17.97
CA ASP A 175 -5.85 -5.20 -18.55
C ASP A 175 -4.91 -4.55 -17.50
N GLU A 176 -5.49 -3.85 -16.51
CA GLU A 176 -4.75 -3.29 -15.37
C GLU A 176 -4.32 -4.35 -14.31
N ARG A 177 -4.76 -5.61 -14.43
CA ARG A 177 -4.44 -6.72 -13.50
C ARG A 177 -3.23 -7.53 -13.95
N TYR A 178 -2.22 -7.60 -13.10
CA TYR A 178 -0.96 -8.32 -13.40
C TYR A 178 -1.13 -9.84 -13.63
N TRP A 179 -2.21 -10.45 -13.15
CA TRP A 179 -2.47 -11.88 -13.30
C TRP A 179 -3.31 -12.21 -14.52
N TYR A 180 -3.94 -11.22 -15.15
CA TYR A 180 -4.84 -11.45 -16.27
C TYR A 180 -4.06 -11.81 -17.53
N ARG A 181 -4.46 -12.92 -18.16
CA ARG A 181 -3.88 -13.43 -19.40
C ARG A 181 -5.02 -13.83 -20.33
N PRO A 182 -5.44 -12.96 -21.26
CA PRO A 182 -6.52 -13.30 -22.19
C PRO A 182 -6.09 -14.46 -23.10
N ALA A 183 -7.01 -15.38 -23.35
CA ALA A 183 -6.85 -16.49 -24.27
C ALA A 183 -7.72 -16.26 -25.52
N ASP A 184 -7.23 -16.69 -26.68
CA ASP A 184 -7.97 -16.57 -27.95
C ASP A 184 -9.18 -17.51 -28.02
N ARG A 185 -9.20 -18.56 -27.18
CA ARG A 185 -10.31 -19.53 -27.06
C ARG A 185 -10.72 -19.64 -25.60
N TYR A 186 -11.98 -19.30 -25.33
CA TYR A 186 -12.68 -19.44 -24.05
C TYR A 186 -13.87 -20.38 -24.24
#